data_AF-A0A9D7GJM4-F1
#
_entry.id   AF-A0A9D7GJM4-F1
#
_cell.length_a   1.000
_cell.length_b   1.000
_cell.length_c   1.000
_cell.angle_alpha   90.00
_cell.angle_beta   90.00
_cell.angle_gamma   90.00
#
_symmetry.space_group_name_H-M   'P 1'
#
loop_
_entity.id
_entity.type
_entity.pdbx_description
1 polymer ?
#
loop_
_entity_poly.entity_id
_entity_poly.type
_entity_poly.pdbx_seq_one_letter_code
_entity_poly.pdbx_strand_id
1 'polypeptide(L)'
;MHPIHSSRLAVRLKDGSTYAGCNQENASYPLCMCGERVALYNAAVYSPNVAPETLAIVIKNEKKAITTPVSPCGACRQVIAEFEQRFKIRFVFIDF
;
A
#
# COMPACT_ATOMS: atom_id res chain seq x y z
N MET A 1 -1.18 7.30 -14.13
CA MET A 1 -1.94 7.55 -12.89
C MET A 1 -2.34 9.02 -12.86
N HIS A 2 -3.52 9.37 -12.34
CA HIS A 2 -3.95 10.76 -12.29
C HIS A 2 -3.16 11.52 -11.19
N PRO A 3 -2.56 12.70 -11.45
CA PRO A 3 -1.69 13.43 -10.51
C PRO A 3 -2.38 14.00 -9.25
N ILE A 4 -3.61 13.58 -8.94
CA ILE A 4 -4.55 14.35 -8.10
C ILE A 4 -4.84 13.69 -6.74
N HIS A 5 -4.03 12.71 -6.33
CA HIS A 5 -4.22 12.02 -5.06
C HIS A 5 -2.90 11.96 -4.28
N SER A 6 -2.82 12.73 -3.19
CA SER A 6 -1.83 12.42 -2.16
C SER A 6 -2.31 11.19 -1.42
N SER A 7 -1.66 10.05 -1.67
CA SER A 7 -1.89 8.81 -0.93
C SER A 7 -0.79 8.64 0.12
N ARG A 8 -1.20 8.41 1.37
CA ARG A 8 -0.31 7.99 2.45
C ARG A 8 -0.69 6.59 2.86
N LEU A 9 0.29 5.71 2.92
CA LEU A 9 0.09 4.32 3.26
C LEU A 9 1.05 3.91 4.36
N ALA A 10 0.59 3.00 5.19
CA ALA A 10 1.42 2.39 6.22
C ALA A 10 1.07 0.92 6.36
N VAL A 11 2.09 0.07 6.47
CA VAL A 11 1.95 -1.32 6.87
C VAL A 11 2.49 -1.50 8.28
N ARG A 12 1.67 -2.07 9.15
CA ARG A 12 2.09 -2.53 10.49
C ARG A 12 2.39 -4.01 10.42
N LEU A 13 3.52 -4.43 10.98
CA LEU A 13 3.92 -5.82 11.07
C LEU A 13 3.58 -6.42 12.44
N LYS A 14 3.64 -7.75 12.54
CA LYS A 14 3.33 -8.52 13.76
C LYS A 14 4.23 -8.20 14.96
N ASP A 15 5.44 -7.68 14.73
CA ASP A 15 6.36 -7.25 15.78
C ASP A 15 6.11 -5.81 16.25
N GLY A 16 5.11 -5.13 15.68
CA GLY A 16 4.77 -3.74 15.98
C GLY A 16 5.52 -2.70 15.15
N SER A 17 6.50 -3.10 14.33
CA SER A 17 7.16 -2.19 13.40
C SER A 17 6.18 -1.67 12.33
N THR A 18 6.42 -0.44 11.85
CA THR A 18 5.56 0.21 10.86
C THR A 18 6.39 0.82 9.75
N TYR A 19 5.99 0.58 8.50
CA TYR A 19 6.66 1.11 7.32
C TYR A 19 5.68 1.91 6.47
N ALA A 20 6.09 3.12 6.08
CA ALA A 20 5.29 4.00 5.26
C ALA A 20 5.54 3.77 3.76
N GLY A 21 4.56 4.17 2.96
CA GLY A 21 4.63 4.25 1.51
C GLY A 21 3.81 5.41 0.96
N CYS A 22 4.21 5.90 -0.20
CA CYS A 22 3.47 6.85 -1.01
C CYS A 22 3.70 6.53 -2.48
N ASN A 23 2.86 7.06 -3.37
CA ASN A 23 3.06 6.84 -4.80
C ASN A 23 4.44 7.35 -5.23
N GLN A 24 5.19 6.51 -5.95
CA GLN A 24 6.41 6.88 -6.64
C GLN A 24 6.07 7.07 -8.11
N GLU A 25 6.09 8.32 -8.56
CA GLU A 25 5.71 8.69 -9.91
C GLU A 25 6.94 8.78 -10.82
N ASN A 26 6.73 8.55 -12.11
CA ASN A 26 7.78 8.65 -13.11
C ASN A 26 7.21 9.16 -14.44
N ALA A 27 8.04 9.83 -15.24
CA ALA A 27 7.67 10.27 -16.58
C ALA A 27 7.35 9.08 -17.50
N SER A 28 8.08 7.97 -17.34
CA SER A 28 7.72 6.68 -17.95
C SER A 28 6.65 6.00 -17.10
N TYR A 29 5.40 6.16 -17.50
CA TYR A 29 4.23 5.72 -16.71
C TYR A 29 4.24 4.26 -16.26
N PRO A 30 4.79 3.29 -17.02
CA PRO A 30 4.90 1.90 -16.55
C PRO A 30 5.80 1.73 -15.32
N LEU A 31 6.68 2.70 -15.01
CA LEU A 31 7.56 2.66 -13.85
C LEU A 31 6.90 3.20 -12.57
N CYS A 32 5.71 3.79 -12.66
CA CYS A 32 5.00 4.30 -11.49
C CYS A 32 4.62 3.16 -10.52
N MET A 33 4.81 3.40 -9.23
CA MET A 33 4.43 2.49 -8.15
C MET A 33 3.45 3.16 -7.20
N CYS A 34 2.34 2.47 -6.88
CA CYS A 34 1.44 2.94 -5.84
C CYS A 34 2.07 2.77 -4.47
N GLY A 35 1.66 3.59 -3.50
CA GLY A 35 2.21 3.52 -2.15
C GLY A 35 1.97 2.19 -1.42
N GLU A 36 1.00 1.36 -1.82
CA GLU A 36 0.76 0.03 -1.22
C GLU A 36 1.98 -0.85 -1.43
N ARG A 37 2.47 -0.88 -2.69
CA ARG A 37 3.64 -1.64 -3.07
C ARG A 37 4.88 -1.12 -2.37
N VAL A 38 5.01 0.20 -2.29
CA VAL A 38 6.16 0.85 -1.62
C VAL A 38 6.20 0.50 -0.14
N ALA A 39 5.06 0.56 0.57
CA ALA A 39 4.99 0.21 2.00
C ALA A 39 5.35 -1.26 2.23
N LEU A 40 4.80 -2.18 1.44
CA LEU A 40 5.08 -3.62 1.54
C LEU A 40 6.53 -3.96 1.19
N TYR A 41 7.10 -3.32 0.17
CA TYR A 41 8.50 -3.53 -0.20
C TYR A 41 9.45 -2.98 0.84
N ASN A 42 9.16 -1.81 1.43
CA ASN A 42 9.93 -1.29 2.57
C ASN A 42 9.92 -2.28 3.74
N ALA A 43 8.75 -2.80 4.11
CA ALA A 43 8.65 -3.83 5.15
C ALA A 43 9.46 -5.09 4.80
N ALA A 44 9.41 -5.55 3.55
CA ALA A 44 10.16 -6.72 3.13
C ALA A 44 11.68 -6.52 3.10
N VAL A 45 12.16 -5.28 2.87
CA VAL A 45 13.60 -4.95 2.90
C VAL A 45 14.11 -4.95 4.34
N TYR A 46 13.42 -4.27 5.25
CA TYR A 46 13.92 -4.07 6.61
C TYR A 46 13.51 -5.19 7.58
N SER A 47 12.40 -5.87 7.31
CA SER A 47 11.82 -6.93 8.15
C SER A 47 11.32 -8.12 7.31
N PRO A 48 12.20 -8.78 6.53
CA PRO A 48 11.83 -9.79 5.52
C PRO A 48 11.06 -11.00 6.07
N ASN A 49 11.19 -11.30 7.36
CA ASN A 49 10.62 -12.48 8.01
C ASN A 49 9.48 -12.15 8.98
N VAL A 50 9.05 -10.90 9.04
CA VAL A 50 7.95 -10.49 9.92
C VAL A 50 6.69 -10.29 9.09
N ALA A 51 5.64 -11.03 9.43
CA ALA A 51 4.39 -10.98 8.70
C ALA A 51 3.72 -9.60 8.85
N PRO A 52 3.16 -9.05 7.76
CA PRO A 52 2.23 -7.94 7.84
C PRO A 52 1.02 -8.28 8.71
N GLU A 53 0.49 -7.29 9.40
CA GLU A 53 -0.72 -7.41 10.20
C GLU A 53 -1.85 -6.54 9.66
N THR A 54 -1.54 -5.31 9.25
CA THR A 54 -2.54 -4.36 8.76
C THR A 54 -1.91 -3.46 7.71
N LEU A 55 -2.68 -3.17 6.65
CA LEU A 55 -2.34 -2.15 5.66
C LEU A 55 -3.37 -1.03 5.74
N ALA A 56 -2.91 0.16 6.11
CA ALA A 56 -3.73 1.37 6.18
C ALA A 56 -3.52 2.22 4.92
N ILE A 57 -4.63 2.67 4.34
CA ILE A 57 -4.64 3.49 3.14
C ILE A 57 -5.39 4.79 3.43
N VAL A 58 -4.71 5.92 3.23
CA VAL A 58 -5.31 7.25 3.35
C VAL A 58 -5.18 7.96 2.02
N ILE A 59 -6.32 8.37 1.45
CA ILE A 59 -6.34 9.04 0.15
C ILE A 59 -7.02 10.38 0.32
N LYS A 60 -6.33 11.43 -0.14
CA LYS A 60 -6.90 12.77 -0.21
C LYS A 60 -6.96 13.23 -1.66
N ASN A 61 -8.14 13.65 -2.08
CA ASN A 61 -8.34 14.36 -3.34
C ASN A 61 -8.75 15.81 -3.02
N GLU A 62 -7.99 16.78 -3.51
CA GLU A 62 -8.26 18.20 -3.26
C GLU A 62 -9.45 18.74 -4.05
N LYS A 63 -9.81 18.09 -5.17
CA LYS A 63 -10.85 18.53 -6.10
C LYS A 63 -12.18 17.82 -5.90
N LYS A 64 -12.20 16.68 -5.20
CA LYS A 64 -13.39 15.84 -5.03
C LYS A 64 -13.40 15.18 -3.66
N ALA A 65 -14.53 15.28 -2.96
CA ALA A 65 -14.73 14.50 -1.74
C ALA A 65 -14.73 13.00 -2.07
N ILE A 66 -13.98 12.22 -1.31
CA ILE A 66 -13.98 10.77 -1.40
C ILE A 66 -15.07 10.28 -0.45
N THR A 67 -16.20 9.86 -1.01
CA THR A 67 -17.37 9.39 -0.25
C THR A 67 -17.43 7.86 -0.14
N THR A 68 -16.52 7.16 -0.82
CA THR A 68 -16.42 5.70 -0.84
C THR A 68 -14.95 5.30 -0.81
N PRO A 69 -14.58 4.21 -0.12
CA PRO A 69 -13.22 3.69 -0.14
C PRO A 69 -12.73 3.45 -1.57
N VAL A 70 -11.47 3.80 -1.84
CA VAL A 70 -10.86 3.59 -3.15
C VAL A 70 -10.23 2.21 -3.16
N SER A 71 -10.64 1.37 -4.11
CA SER A 71 -10.06 0.04 -4.23
C SER A 71 -8.60 0.07 -4.73
N PRO A 72 -7.70 -0.77 -4.18
CA PRO A 72 -6.33 -0.89 -4.67
C PRO A 72 -6.29 -1.28 -6.14
N CYS A 73 -5.29 -0.83 -6.90
CA CYS A 73 -5.16 -1.18 -8.32
C CYS A 73 -4.79 -2.67 -8.51
N GLY A 74 -4.94 -3.19 -9.73
CA GLY A 74 -4.66 -4.60 -10.04
C GLY A 74 -3.24 -5.07 -9.63
N ALA A 75 -2.23 -4.24 -9.88
CA ALA A 75 -0.86 -4.55 -9.48
C ALA A 75 -0.67 -4.60 -7.96
N CYS A 76 -1.31 -3.69 -7.22
CA CYS A 76 -1.28 -3.73 -5.75
C CYS A 76 -1.97 -4.99 -5.22
N ARG A 77 -3.14 -5.34 -5.76
CA ARG A 77 -3.88 -6.56 -5.38
C ARG A 77 -3.05 -7.82 -5.58
N GLN A 78 -2.32 -7.93 -6.69
CA GLN A 78 -1.43 -9.06 -6.92
C GLN A 78 -0.31 -9.11 -5.86
N VAL A 79 0.37 -7.99 -5.61
CA VAL A 79 1.44 -7.95 -4.60
C VAL A 79 0.92 -8.31 -3.20
N ILE A 80 -0.27 -7.82 -2.85
CA ILE A 80 -0.91 -8.16 -1.58
C ILE A 80 -1.18 -9.67 -1.50
N ALA A 81 -1.74 -10.28 -2.55
CA ALA A 81 -1.97 -11.73 -2.60
C ALA A 81 -0.68 -12.55 -2.44
N GLU A 82 0.43 -12.11 -3.06
CA GLU A 82 1.74 -12.77 -2.90
C GLU A 82 2.24 -12.69 -1.44
N PHE A 83 2.06 -11.55 -0.76
CA PHE A 83 2.40 -11.41 0.66
C PHE A 83 1.50 -12.26 1.56
N GLU A 84 0.20 -12.31 1.28
CA GLU A 84 -0.74 -13.20 1.98
C GLU A 84 -0.32 -14.66 1.86
N GLN A 85 0.02 -15.10 0.65
CA GLN A 85 0.47 -16.46 0.38
C GLN A 85 1.81 -16.76 1.07
N ARG A 86 2.78 -15.83 0.99
CA ARG A 86 4.11 -15.99 1.61
C ARG A 86 4.02 -16.19 3.12
N PHE A 87 3.23 -15.35 3.80
CA PHE A 87 3.13 -15.37 5.26
C PHE A 87 1.96 -16.21 5.79
N LYS A 88 1.13 -16.77 4.90
CA LYS A 88 -0.10 -17.51 5.22
C LYS A 88 -1.05 -16.69 6.09
N ILE A 89 -1.22 -15.43 5.73
CA ILE A 89 -2.09 -14.46 6.41
C ILE A 89 -3.19 -13.97 5.46
N ARG A 90 -4.15 -13.23 6.03
CA ARG A 90 -5.11 -12.42 5.29
C ARG A 90 -4.98 -10.98 5.77
N PHE A 91 -4.85 -10.02 4.86
CA PHE A 91 -4.82 -8.61 5.22
C PHE A 91 -6.18 -8.17 5.74
N VAL A 92 -6.14 -7.37 6.81
CA VAL A 92 -7.23 -6.48 7.17
C VAL A 92 -6.95 -5.15 6.50
N PHE A 93 -7.77 -4.79 5.52
CA PHE A 93 -7.72 -3.48 4.89
C PHE A 93 -8.47 -2.47 5.76
N ILE A 94 -7.81 -1.37 6.07
CA ILE A 94 -8.45 -0.25 6.75
C ILE A 94 -8.27 0.99 5.86
N ASP A 95 -9.36 1.38 5.21
CA ASP A 95 -9.44 2.58 4.38
C ASP A 95 -10.03 3.73 5.20
N PHE A 96 -9.40 4.90 5.15
CA PHE A 96 -9.82 6.13 5.82
C PHE A 96 -10.03 7.28 4.83
#